data_AF-A0A443SQ68-F1
#
_entry.id   AF-A0A443SQ68-F1
#
_cell.length_a   1.000
_cell.length_b   1.000
_cell.length_c   1.000
_cell.angle_alpha   90.00
_cell.angle_beta   90.00
_cell.angle_gamma   90.00
#
_symmetry.space_group_name_H-M   'P 1'
#
loop_
_entity.id
_entity.type
_entity.pdbx_description
1 polymer ?
#
loop_
_entity_poly.entity_id
_entity_poly.type
_entity_poly.pdbx_seq_one_letter_code
_entity_poly.pdbx_strand_id
1 'polypeptide(L)'
;CSFFFQTLKVLLCAKYACPQQSTWKLAVNVLLNVLQIGLPVARLHGKILIDTDLSNQLLFIRVAADFIGIWADLANCLEGFLFPSTKLSPNASLEDQQLDESLDVKVVEVIRDSILPYAGQMPKEFVLQIVSILNRGSIHSATSDSPIDTDSTRKLREEFARSCFETLLQFSFLGPKGNPNLFIQASGAQSTSLSEIGLVNRLAVASLLQRFHEVVIKYVEDEKLSGKCPLPRHRMGEISFVLQALATLAKSLKKVPSETVEDGVWDQLISLYPHLVDCTLSNCAQVNRSLREVLHEYKDLLSPPHHNRKNKVVVNGT
;
A
#
# COMPACT_ATOMS: atom_id res chain seq x y z
N CYS A 1 -3.09 21.81 -19.24
CA CYS A 1 -3.10 20.45 -18.67
C CYS A 1 -4.15 20.24 -17.58
N SER A 2 -4.36 21.14 -16.61
CA SER A 2 -5.39 20.96 -15.56
C SER A 2 -6.82 20.73 -16.12
N PHE A 3 -7.28 21.51 -17.10
CA PHE A 3 -8.59 21.31 -17.74
C PHE A 3 -8.77 19.91 -18.38
N PHE A 4 -7.69 19.33 -18.91
CA PHE A 4 -7.71 17.98 -19.48
C PHE A 4 -7.98 16.94 -18.38
N PHE A 5 -7.25 16.99 -17.27
CA PHE A 5 -7.47 16.08 -16.15
C PHE A 5 -8.84 16.29 -15.50
N GLN A 6 -9.32 17.53 -15.39
CA GLN A 6 -10.67 17.82 -14.88
C GLN A 6 -11.77 17.22 -15.76
N THR A 7 -11.63 17.29 -17.07
CA THR A 7 -12.60 16.67 -18.00
C THR A 7 -12.54 15.15 -17.91
N LEU A 8 -11.34 14.59 -17.85
CA LEU A 8 -11.13 13.15 -17.74
C LEU A 8 -11.66 12.60 -16.41
N LYS A 9 -11.49 13.35 -15.32
CA LYS A 9 -11.97 13.03 -13.98
C LYS A 9 -13.46 12.72 -13.99
N VAL A 10 -14.27 13.56 -14.63
CA VAL A 10 -15.74 13.37 -14.69
C VAL A 10 -16.09 12.01 -15.27
N LEU A 11 -15.42 11.61 -16.36
CA LEU A 11 -15.66 10.34 -17.03
C LEU A 11 -15.17 9.14 -16.20
N LEU A 12 -14.00 9.27 -15.57
CA LEU A 12 -13.36 8.22 -14.79
C LEU A 12 -14.09 7.96 -13.46
N CYS A 13 -14.49 9.01 -12.75
CA CYS A 13 -15.32 8.89 -11.55
C CYS A 13 -16.70 8.28 -11.87
N ALA A 14 -17.18 8.48 -13.09
CA ALA A 14 -18.45 7.95 -13.58
C ALA A 14 -18.34 6.57 -14.26
N LYS A 15 -17.28 5.77 -13.98
CA LYS A 15 -17.00 4.45 -14.60
C LYS A 15 -18.28 3.67 -14.95
N TYR A 16 -19.08 3.29 -13.95
CA TYR A 16 -20.31 2.53 -14.18
C TYR A 16 -21.58 3.38 -14.39
N ALA A 17 -21.47 4.71 -14.27
CA ALA A 17 -22.56 5.65 -14.51
C ALA A 17 -22.59 6.20 -15.96
N CYS A 18 -21.54 5.96 -16.75
CA CYS A 18 -21.48 6.40 -18.14
C CYS A 18 -22.61 5.78 -18.96
N PRO A 19 -23.33 6.57 -19.80
CA PRO A 19 -24.37 6.04 -20.70
C PRO A 19 -23.87 4.92 -21.61
N GLN A 20 -22.59 4.96 -21.98
CA GLN A 20 -21.91 3.94 -22.77
C GLN A 20 -20.66 3.49 -22.02
N GLN A 21 -20.51 2.17 -21.82
CA GLN A 21 -19.34 1.60 -21.10
C GLN A 21 -18.03 1.79 -21.87
N SER A 22 -18.08 1.98 -23.19
CA SER A 22 -16.90 2.32 -24.00
C SER A 22 -16.31 3.68 -23.63
N THR A 23 -17.09 4.61 -23.09
CA THR A 23 -16.65 5.98 -22.78
C THR A 23 -15.58 6.00 -21.69
N TRP A 24 -15.84 5.38 -20.54
CA TRP A 24 -14.85 5.34 -19.46
C TRP A 24 -13.66 4.45 -19.82
N LYS A 25 -13.88 3.36 -20.58
CA LYS A 25 -12.82 2.49 -21.08
C LYS A 25 -11.86 3.26 -21.98
N LEU A 26 -12.37 4.11 -22.86
CA LEU A 26 -11.55 5.00 -23.67
C LEU A 26 -10.84 6.03 -22.81
N ALA A 27 -11.54 6.65 -21.85
CA ALA A 27 -10.97 7.66 -20.96
C ALA A 27 -9.78 7.12 -20.14
N VAL A 28 -9.86 5.90 -19.60
CA VAL A 28 -8.74 5.30 -18.86
C VAL A 28 -7.57 4.95 -19.78
N ASN A 29 -7.82 4.44 -20.99
CA ASN A 29 -6.72 4.19 -21.94
C ASN A 29 -6.02 5.49 -22.36
N VAL A 30 -6.79 6.56 -22.55
CA VAL A 30 -6.25 7.91 -22.78
C VAL A 30 -5.43 8.38 -21.58
N LEU A 31 -5.91 8.17 -20.33
CA LEU A 31 -5.14 8.48 -19.12
C LEU A 31 -3.77 7.76 -19.15
N LEU A 32 -3.78 6.44 -19.34
CA LEU A 32 -2.59 5.60 -19.31
C LEU A 32 -1.56 6.08 -20.36
N ASN A 33 -2.00 6.36 -21.58
CA ASN A 33 -1.13 6.89 -22.64
C ASN A 33 -0.57 8.27 -22.31
N VAL A 34 -1.40 9.17 -21.78
CA VAL A 34 -0.97 10.52 -21.38
C VAL A 34 0.04 10.44 -20.24
N LEU A 35 -0.12 9.53 -19.28
CA LEU A 35 0.81 9.39 -18.15
C LEU A 35 2.21 8.93 -18.58
N GLN A 36 2.32 8.09 -19.60
CA GLN A 36 3.62 7.63 -20.11
C GLN A 36 4.51 8.80 -20.57
N ILE A 37 3.92 9.85 -21.16
CA ILE A 37 4.65 11.02 -21.67
C ILE A 37 4.61 12.17 -20.66
N GLY A 38 3.46 12.37 -20.01
CA GLY A 38 3.18 13.50 -19.13
C GLY A 38 3.91 13.44 -17.80
N LEU A 39 4.08 12.25 -17.20
CA LEU A 39 4.78 12.11 -15.92
C LEU A 39 6.26 12.53 -16.00
N PRO A 40 7.06 12.07 -17.00
CA PRO A 40 8.42 12.58 -17.20
C PRO A 40 8.49 14.11 -17.35
N VAL A 41 7.60 14.70 -18.14
CA VAL A 41 7.56 16.16 -18.39
C VAL A 41 7.20 16.91 -17.11
N ALA A 42 6.17 16.47 -16.38
CA ALA A 42 5.75 17.09 -15.14
C ALA A 42 6.86 17.09 -14.06
N ARG A 43 7.64 16.00 -13.97
CA ARG A 43 8.79 15.92 -13.05
C ARG A 43 9.93 16.88 -13.41
N LEU A 44 10.24 17.02 -14.70
CA LEU A 44 11.29 17.95 -15.16
C LEU A 44 10.97 19.39 -14.75
N HIS A 45 9.72 19.81 -14.87
CA HIS A 45 9.28 21.14 -14.46
C HIS A 45 9.26 21.32 -12.94
N GLY A 46 8.93 20.27 -12.17
CA GLY A 46 9.00 20.29 -10.71
C GLY A 46 10.43 20.50 -10.19
N LYS A 47 11.44 19.88 -10.83
CA LYS A 47 12.85 20.03 -10.43
C LYS A 47 13.38 21.47 -10.64
N ILE A 48 13.01 22.10 -11.75
CA ILE A 48 13.45 23.47 -12.07
C ILE A 48 13.01 24.46 -10.97
N LEU A 49 11.82 24.26 -10.38
CA LEU A 49 11.29 25.11 -9.31
C LEU A 49 12.09 25.01 -7.99
N ILE A 50 12.73 23.86 -7.73
CA ILE A 50 13.47 23.59 -6.49
C ILE A 50 14.90 24.15 -6.56
N ASP A 51 15.51 24.16 -7.75
CA ASP A 51 16.92 24.53 -7.95
C ASP A 51 17.16 26.01 -8.30
N THR A 52 16.12 26.83 -8.58
CA THR A 52 16.30 28.24 -8.97
C THR A 52 16.08 29.23 -7.82
N ASP A 53 17.16 29.93 -7.46
CA ASP A 53 17.17 31.08 -6.56
C ASP A 53 16.29 32.22 -7.10
N LEU A 54 15.52 32.85 -6.21
CA LEU A 54 14.29 33.62 -6.44
C LEU A 54 14.50 34.99 -7.13
N SER A 55 15.56 35.18 -7.90
CA SER A 55 15.97 36.51 -8.37
C SER A 55 15.65 36.81 -9.84
N ASN A 56 15.41 35.82 -10.72
CA ASN A 56 15.10 36.11 -12.13
C ASN A 56 14.19 35.06 -12.79
N GLN A 57 12.87 35.31 -12.83
CA GLN A 57 11.97 35.16 -14.00
C GLN A 57 10.51 34.93 -13.60
N LEU A 58 9.70 35.98 -13.77
CA LEU A 58 8.24 35.98 -13.60
C LEU A 58 7.51 34.98 -14.54
N LEU A 59 8.14 34.60 -15.66
CA LEU A 59 7.58 33.68 -16.65
C LEU A 59 7.67 32.21 -16.19
N PHE A 60 8.75 31.81 -15.50
CA PHE A 60 8.92 30.45 -15.00
C PHE A 60 8.00 30.14 -13.80
N ILE A 61 7.72 31.14 -12.96
CA ILE A 61 6.81 31.02 -11.82
C ILE A 61 5.38 30.68 -12.27
N ARG A 62 4.90 31.27 -13.37
CA ARG A 62 3.55 30.99 -13.90
C ARG A 62 3.39 29.57 -14.43
N VAL A 63 4.37 29.08 -15.19
CA VAL A 63 4.32 27.71 -15.74
C VAL A 63 4.42 26.67 -14.63
N ALA A 64 5.22 26.92 -13.59
CA ALA A 64 5.30 26.03 -12.45
C ALA A 64 3.99 25.99 -11.64
N ALA A 65 3.32 27.14 -11.46
CA ALA A 65 2.03 27.20 -10.77
C ALA A 65 0.94 26.35 -11.45
N ASP A 66 0.91 26.32 -12.79
CA ASP A 66 -0.04 25.52 -13.58
C ASP A 66 0.13 24.00 -13.39
N PHE A 67 1.34 23.55 -13.00
CA PHE A 67 1.64 22.13 -12.77
C PHE A 67 1.40 21.67 -11.33
N ILE A 68 1.30 22.59 -10.36
CA ILE A 68 1.03 22.24 -8.95
C ILE A 68 -0.35 21.60 -8.81
N GLY A 69 -1.38 22.15 -9.48
CA GLY A 69 -2.75 21.63 -9.42
C GLY A 69 -2.95 20.29 -10.13
N ILE A 70 -2.07 19.93 -11.07
CA ILE A 70 -2.19 18.70 -11.87
C ILE A 70 -2.04 17.46 -11.00
N TRP A 71 -1.18 17.49 -9.98
CA TRP A 71 -0.96 16.34 -9.11
C TRP A 71 -2.21 15.97 -8.31
N ALA A 72 -2.87 16.97 -7.72
CA ALA A 72 -4.13 16.75 -7.00
C ALA A 72 -5.24 16.27 -7.94
N ASP A 73 -5.35 16.86 -9.14
CA ASP A 73 -6.32 16.41 -10.16
C ASP A 73 -6.04 14.96 -10.59
N LEU A 74 -4.76 14.59 -10.77
CA LEU A 74 -4.36 13.23 -11.12
C LEU A 74 -4.68 12.22 -10.02
N ALA A 75 -4.35 12.51 -8.76
CA ALA A 75 -4.68 11.62 -7.64
C ALA A 75 -6.19 11.38 -7.56
N ASN A 76 -6.99 12.44 -7.73
CA ASN A 76 -8.44 12.34 -7.76
C ASN A 76 -8.95 11.51 -8.96
N CYS A 77 -8.35 11.62 -10.15
CA CYS A 77 -8.68 10.77 -11.30
C CYS A 77 -8.41 9.30 -11.02
N LEU A 78 -7.24 8.99 -10.44
CA LEU A 78 -6.84 7.63 -10.09
C LEU A 78 -7.78 7.05 -9.03
N GLU A 79 -8.05 7.79 -7.96
CA GLU A 79 -8.96 7.35 -6.90
C GLU A 79 -10.38 7.15 -7.42
N GLY A 80 -10.91 8.12 -8.18
CA GLY A 80 -12.26 8.05 -8.73
C GLY A 80 -12.47 6.90 -9.71
N PHE A 81 -11.44 6.57 -10.49
CA PHE A 81 -11.47 5.40 -11.38
C PHE A 81 -11.40 4.08 -10.62
N LEU A 82 -10.48 3.97 -9.65
CA LEU A 82 -10.23 2.73 -8.92
C LEU A 82 -11.34 2.43 -7.90
N PHE A 83 -11.99 3.46 -7.36
CA PHE A 83 -13.07 3.36 -6.37
C PHE A 83 -14.32 4.13 -6.84
N PRO A 84 -14.98 3.69 -7.93
CA PRO A 84 -16.14 4.38 -8.47
C PRO A 84 -17.31 4.34 -7.48
N SER A 85 -18.08 5.42 -7.42
CA SER A 85 -19.24 5.52 -6.51
C SER A 85 -20.40 4.62 -6.94
N THR A 86 -20.51 4.34 -8.25
CA THR A 86 -21.49 3.40 -8.80
C THR A 86 -20.91 1.99 -8.84
N LYS A 87 -21.77 0.99 -8.61
CA LYS A 87 -21.38 -0.43 -8.71
C LYS A 87 -21.67 -0.94 -10.12
N LEU A 88 -20.88 -1.91 -10.57
CA LEU A 88 -21.16 -2.64 -11.81
C LEU A 88 -22.56 -3.27 -11.75
N SER A 89 -23.23 -3.31 -12.90
CA SER A 89 -24.55 -3.96 -13.03
C SER A 89 -24.49 -5.42 -12.56
N PRO A 90 -25.48 -5.91 -11.79
CA PRO A 90 -25.52 -7.31 -11.35
C PRO A 90 -25.64 -8.31 -12.52
N ASN A 91 -26.02 -7.84 -13.71
CA ASN A 91 -26.13 -8.66 -14.93
C ASN A 91 -24.85 -8.67 -15.77
N ALA A 92 -23.77 -8.01 -15.34
CA ALA A 92 -22.52 -8.00 -16.08
C ALA A 92 -21.87 -9.39 -16.08
N SER A 93 -21.34 -9.81 -17.23
CA SER A 93 -20.70 -11.10 -17.36
C SER A 93 -19.41 -11.17 -16.52
N LEU A 94 -18.97 -12.38 -16.19
CA LEU A 94 -17.68 -12.60 -15.53
C LEU A 94 -16.51 -12.11 -16.39
N GLU A 95 -16.60 -12.29 -17.71
CA GLU A 95 -15.59 -11.84 -18.66
C GLU A 95 -15.47 -10.31 -18.66
N ASP A 96 -16.61 -9.58 -18.65
CA ASP A 96 -16.62 -8.12 -18.54
C ASP A 96 -15.99 -7.63 -17.23
N GLN A 97 -16.27 -8.33 -16.12
CA GLN A 97 -15.68 -8.02 -14.81
C GLN A 97 -14.16 -8.17 -14.83
N GLN A 98 -13.65 -9.25 -15.42
CA GLN A 98 -12.21 -9.50 -15.53
C GLN A 98 -11.54 -8.49 -16.45
N LEU A 99 -12.19 -8.09 -17.55
CA LEU A 99 -11.69 -7.04 -18.43
C LEU A 99 -11.62 -5.69 -17.72
N ASP A 100 -12.64 -5.35 -16.94
CA ASP A 100 -12.66 -4.11 -16.17
C ASP A 100 -11.59 -4.11 -15.07
N GLU A 101 -11.41 -5.24 -14.39
CA GLU A 101 -10.34 -5.44 -13.39
C GLU A 101 -8.95 -5.33 -14.02
N SER A 102 -8.76 -5.87 -15.22
CA SER A 102 -7.47 -5.77 -15.93
C SER A 102 -7.04 -4.32 -16.19
N LEU A 103 -8.01 -3.41 -16.38
CA LEU A 103 -7.74 -1.98 -16.53
C LEU A 103 -7.37 -1.35 -15.18
N ASP A 104 -7.99 -1.81 -14.10
CA ASP A 104 -7.62 -1.37 -12.76
C ASP A 104 -6.20 -1.80 -12.38
N VAL A 105 -5.82 -3.04 -12.71
CA VAL A 105 -4.47 -3.57 -12.52
C VAL A 105 -3.47 -2.72 -13.31
N LYS A 106 -3.73 -2.40 -14.59
CA LYS A 106 -2.85 -1.53 -15.40
C LYS A 106 -2.62 -0.15 -14.78
N VAL A 107 -3.62 0.42 -14.12
CA VAL A 107 -3.46 1.69 -13.40
C VAL A 107 -2.51 1.53 -12.22
N VAL A 108 -2.63 0.43 -11.47
CA VAL A 108 -1.68 0.10 -10.38
C VAL A 108 -0.27 -0.13 -10.92
N GLU A 109 -0.12 -0.77 -12.09
CA GLU A 109 1.18 -0.93 -12.74
C GLU A 109 1.82 0.41 -13.12
N VAL A 110 1.06 1.37 -13.62
CA VAL A 110 1.57 2.73 -13.86
C VAL A 110 2.01 3.39 -12.55
N ILE A 111 1.28 3.18 -11.46
CA ILE A 111 1.68 3.67 -10.13
C ILE A 111 3.03 3.03 -9.72
N ARG A 112 3.15 1.71 -9.85
CA ARG A 112 4.34 0.92 -9.53
C ARG A 112 5.54 1.32 -10.38
N ASP A 113 5.37 1.51 -11.69
CA ASP A 113 6.51 1.60 -12.62
C ASP A 113 6.88 3.05 -12.95
N SER A 114 5.91 3.99 -12.87
CA SER A 114 6.08 5.37 -13.35
C SER A 114 5.88 6.46 -12.30
N ILE A 115 5.26 6.15 -11.15
CA ILE A 115 5.00 7.12 -10.08
C ILE A 115 5.93 6.87 -8.89
N LEU A 116 5.78 5.75 -8.19
CA LEU A 116 6.50 5.47 -6.94
C LEU A 116 8.04 5.45 -7.08
N PRO A 117 8.65 4.96 -8.18
CA PRO A 117 10.10 5.03 -8.37
C PRO A 117 10.65 6.46 -8.38
N TYR A 118 9.80 7.44 -8.65
CA TYR A 118 10.16 8.85 -8.79
C TYR A 118 9.50 9.72 -7.70
N ALA A 119 9.03 9.12 -6.60
CA ALA A 119 8.31 9.83 -5.53
C ALA A 119 9.06 11.07 -5.00
N GLY A 120 10.40 11.03 -4.96
CA GLY A 120 11.22 12.17 -4.53
C GLY A 120 11.20 13.40 -5.47
N GLN A 121 10.61 13.28 -6.66
CA GLN A 121 10.50 14.37 -7.66
C GLN A 121 9.06 14.90 -7.77
N MET A 122 8.19 14.59 -6.80
CA MET A 122 6.75 14.86 -6.85
C MET A 122 6.30 15.49 -5.52
N PRO A 123 5.18 16.24 -5.50
CA PRO A 123 4.64 16.77 -4.24
C PRO A 123 4.31 15.64 -3.26
N LYS A 124 4.57 15.88 -1.98
CA LYS A 124 4.44 14.86 -0.93
C LYS A 124 2.99 14.47 -0.70
N GLU A 125 2.10 15.46 -0.76
CA GLU A 125 0.65 15.30 -0.66
C GLU A 125 0.15 14.32 -1.72
N PHE A 126 0.68 14.42 -2.94
CA PHE A 126 0.35 13.50 -4.02
C PHE A 126 0.82 12.07 -3.72
N VAL A 127 2.07 11.90 -3.29
CA VAL A 127 2.61 10.57 -2.93
C VAL A 127 1.80 9.95 -1.78
N LEU A 128 1.42 10.73 -0.77
CA LEU A 128 0.56 10.29 0.33
C LEU A 128 -0.82 9.83 -0.17
N GLN A 129 -1.43 10.56 -1.10
CA GLN A 129 -2.68 10.16 -1.73
C GLN A 129 -2.54 8.84 -2.48
N ILE A 130 -1.44 8.64 -3.23
CA ILE A 130 -1.17 7.39 -3.94
C ILE A 130 -1.02 6.21 -2.97
N VAL A 131 -0.29 6.38 -1.87
CA VAL A 131 -0.17 5.35 -0.83
C VAL A 131 -1.53 5.03 -0.21
N SER A 132 -2.35 6.05 0.07
CA SER A 132 -3.73 5.89 0.57
C SER A 132 -4.61 5.11 -0.42
N ILE A 133 -4.53 5.42 -1.72
CA ILE A 133 -5.25 4.73 -2.80
C ILE A 133 -4.86 3.24 -2.84
N LEU A 134 -3.56 2.93 -2.81
CA LEU A 134 -3.09 1.54 -2.81
C LEU A 134 -3.52 0.80 -1.53
N ASN A 135 -3.45 1.47 -0.37
CA ASN A 135 -3.89 0.88 0.90
C ASN A 135 -5.38 0.54 0.84
N ARG A 136 -6.21 1.50 0.44
CA ARG A 136 -7.65 1.29 0.24
C ARG A 136 -7.92 0.13 -0.73
N GLY A 137 -7.14 0.03 -1.82
CA GLY A 137 -7.26 -1.02 -2.83
C GLY A 137 -6.90 -2.40 -2.29
N SER A 138 -5.89 -2.48 -1.42
CA SER A 138 -5.47 -3.72 -0.78
C SER A 138 -6.51 -4.29 0.20
N ILE A 139 -7.35 -3.43 0.80
CA ILE A 139 -8.38 -3.79 1.79
C ILE A 139 -9.75 -4.05 1.13
N HIS A 140 -10.25 -3.08 0.35
CA HIS A 140 -11.66 -3.03 -0.09
C HIS A 140 -12.08 -4.13 -1.07
N SER A 141 -11.13 -4.92 -1.54
CA SER A 141 -11.38 -6.01 -2.47
C SER A 141 -11.16 -7.39 -1.86
N ALA A 142 -11.13 -7.53 -0.53
CA ALA A 142 -11.12 -8.84 0.15
C ALA A 142 -12.37 -9.06 1.04
N THR A 143 -13.10 -7.97 1.34
CA THR A 143 -14.20 -7.93 2.30
C THR A 143 -15.51 -7.51 1.65
N SER A 144 -16.26 -8.49 1.14
CA SER A 144 -17.71 -8.39 1.07
C SER A 144 -18.31 -9.58 1.82
N ASP A 145 -18.58 -9.37 3.11
CA ASP A 145 -19.27 -10.33 3.96
C ASP A 145 -20.76 -10.38 3.59
N SER A 146 -21.17 -11.49 2.97
CA SER A 146 -22.56 -11.96 2.98
C SER A 146 -22.50 -13.47 3.17
N PRO A 147 -23.01 -14.03 4.29
CA PRO A 147 -22.96 -15.46 4.56
C PRO A 147 -24.06 -16.26 3.83
N ILE A 148 -24.84 -15.62 2.96
CA ILE A 148 -25.91 -16.25 2.19
C ILE A 148 -25.77 -15.76 0.75
N ASP A 149 -24.92 -16.41 -0.04
CA ASP A 149 -25.06 -16.37 -1.51
C ASP A 149 -24.30 -17.56 -2.11
N THR A 150 -25.08 -18.60 -2.39
CA THR A 150 -24.67 -19.76 -3.18
C THR A 150 -24.52 -19.31 -4.63
N ASP A 151 -23.33 -19.52 -5.21
CA ASP A 151 -23.00 -19.34 -6.62
C ASP A 151 -23.03 -17.89 -7.19
N SER A 152 -21.84 -17.41 -7.57
CA SER A 152 -21.60 -16.61 -8.79
C SER A 152 -21.88 -15.10 -8.87
N THR A 153 -22.10 -14.34 -7.80
CA THR A 153 -22.04 -12.86 -7.88
C THR A 153 -21.13 -12.23 -6.84
N ARG A 154 -20.17 -11.41 -7.32
CA ARG A 154 -19.10 -10.70 -6.58
C ARG A 154 -17.83 -11.51 -6.31
N LYS A 155 -17.26 -12.12 -7.35
CA LYS A 155 -15.82 -12.38 -7.31
C LYS A 155 -15.14 -11.03 -7.11
N LEU A 156 -14.52 -10.91 -5.96
CA LEU A 156 -13.79 -9.75 -5.51
C LEU A 156 -12.74 -9.39 -6.58
N ARG A 157 -12.37 -8.10 -6.73
CA ARG A 157 -11.28 -7.65 -7.61
C ARG A 157 -9.91 -8.09 -7.03
N GLU A 158 -9.75 -9.40 -6.87
CA GLU A 158 -8.64 -10.05 -6.18
C GLU A 158 -7.29 -9.72 -6.82
N GLU A 159 -7.21 -9.69 -8.16
CA GLU A 159 -5.98 -9.36 -8.88
C GLU A 159 -5.60 -7.89 -8.65
N PHE A 160 -6.59 -6.99 -8.65
CA PHE A 160 -6.37 -5.60 -8.29
C PHE A 160 -5.93 -5.43 -6.83
N ALA A 161 -6.58 -6.12 -5.88
CA ALA A 161 -6.24 -6.08 -4.46
C ALA A 161 -4.79 -6.54 -4.23
N ARG A 162 -4.44 -7.65 -4.89
CA ARG A 162 -3.12 -8.24 -4.88
C ARG A 162 -2.08 -7.29 -5.47
N SER A 163 -2.36 -6.69 -6.63
CA SER A 163 -1.46 -5.73 -7.28
C SER A 163 -1.20 -4.50 -6.41
N CYS A 164 -2.25 -3.97 -5.75
CA CYS A 164 -2.13 -2.86 -4.80
C CYS A 164 -1.20 -3.22 -3.63
N PHE A 165 -1.41 -4.40 -3.04
CA PHE A 165 -0.62 -4.88 -1.92
C PHE A 165 0.84 -5.17 -2.32
N GLU A 166 1.07 -5.87 -3.43
CA GLU A 166 2.42 -6.15 -3.95
C GLU A 166 3.18 -4.85 -4.21
N THR A 167 2.50 -3.84 -4.76
CA THR A 167 3.10 -2.52 -5.00
C THR A 167 3.46 -1.83 -3.68
N LEU A 168 2.56 -1.79 -2.71
CA LEU A 168 2.87 -1.25 -1.38
C LEU A 168 4.07 -1.97 -0.75
N LEU A 169 4.12 -3.30 -0.86
CA LEU A 169 5.21 -4.11 -0.34
C LEU A 169 6.54 -3.75 -0.99
N GLN A 170 6.58 -3.69 -2.32
CA GLN A 170 7.80 -3.36 -3.08
C GLN A 170 8.38 -1.99 -2.67
N PHE A 171 7.53 -0.97 -2.55
CA PHE A 171 7.99 0.37 -2.23
C PHE A 171 8.18 0.62 -0.72
N SER A 172 7.52 -0.16 0.14
CA SER A 172 7.72 -0.10 1.60
C SER A 172 8.96 -0.85 2.07
N PHE A 173 9.60 -1.69 1.23
CA PHE A 173 10.78 -2.49 1.64
C PHE A 173 11.99 -2.45 0.71
N LEU A 174 11.83 -2.31 -0.61
CA LEU A 174 12.92 -2.59 -1.56
C LEU A 174 13.55 -1.36 -2.20
N GLY A 175 12.92 -0.19 -2.07
CA GLY A 175 13.37 1.04 -2.72
C GLY A 175 13.44 0.92 -4.25
N PRO A 176 13.51 2.03 -4.99
CA PRO A 176 13.70 1.96 -6.43
C PRO A 176 15.11 1.41 -6.70
N LYS A 177 15.20 0.22 -7.33
CA LYS A 177 16.45 -0.47 -7.75
C LYS A 177 17.30 -1.12 -6.66
N GLY A 178 16.69 -1.85 -5.71
CA GLY A 178 17.43 -2.81 -4.85
C GLY A 178 18.55 -2.18 -4.01
N ASN A 179 18.53 -0.86 -3.85
CA ASN A 179 19.43 -0.11 -3.02
C ASN A 179 18.69 0.19 -1.71
N PRO A 180 19.05 -0.45 -0.59
CA PRO A 180 18.47 -0.18 0.72
C PRO A 180 18.79 1.24 1.24
N ASN A 181 19.54 2.05 0.49
CA ASN A 181 19.99 3.38 0.91
C ASN A 181 18.95 4.49 0.79
N LEU A 182 17.71 4.20 0.37
CA LEU A 182 16.59 5.11 0.62
C LEU A 182 15.95 4.90 2.01
N PHE A 183 16.24 3.77 2.68
CA PHE A 183 15.77 3.49 4.05
C PHE A 183 16.67 4.11 5.12
N ILE A 184 17.96 4.32 4.83
CA ILE A 184 18.96 4.74 5.82
C ILE A 184 20.01 5.66 5.16
N GLN A 185 19.62 6.85 4.72
CA GLN A 185 20.56 7.96 4.64
C GLN A 185 19.91 9.23 5.20
N ALA A 186 19.37 9.10 6.42
CA ALA A 186 18.88 10.21 7.24
C ALA A 186 19.95 10.71 8.24
N SER A 187 21.14 10.12 8.26
CA SER A 187 22.24 10.51 9.16
C SER A 187 23.48 10.90 8.36
N GLY A 188 23.44 12.03 7.66
CA GLY A 188 24.65 12.53 7.01
C GLY A 188 24.59 13.85 6.23
N ALA A 189 23.43 14.36 5.82
CA ALA A 189 23.40 15.64 5.11
C ALA A 189 22.12 16.42 5.42
N GLN A 190 22.31 17.65 5.89
CA GLN A 190 21.25 18.62 6.17
C GLN A 190 20.38 18.86 4.93
N SER A 191 19.10 18.55 5.02
CA SER A 191 18.02 19.30 4.35
C SER A 191 16.66 18.84 4.87
N THR A 192 15.82 19.80 5.21
CA THR A 192 14.48 19.71 5.80
C THR A 192 13.44 18.89 4.99
N SER A 193 13.81 18.33 3.84
CA SER A 193 12.94 17.50 2.98
C SER A 193 12.88 16.02 3.38
N LEU A 194 13.84 15.53 4.18
CA LEU A 194 14.06 14.12 4.51
C LEU A 194 13.16 13.55 5.63
N SER A 195 12.66 14.39 6.55
CA SER A 195 11.77 13.95 7.65
C SER A 195 10.41 13.43 7.16
N GLU A 196 9.91 13.98 6.07
CA GLU A 196 8.55 13.74 5.59
C GLU A 196 8.45 12.51 4.67
N ILE A 197 9.53 12.11 3.98
CA ILE A 197 9.61 10.81 3.30
C ILE A 197 9.58 9.67 4.33
N GLY A 198 10.23 9.89 5.48
CA GLY A 198 10.11 9.00 6.64
C GLY A 198 8.66 8.84 7.11
N LEU A 199 7.85 9.91 7.07
CA LEU A 199 6.43 9.88 7.44
C LEU A 199 5.58 9.06 6.43
N VAL A 200 5.79 9.24 5.13
CA VAL A 200 5.12 8.43 4.09
C VAL A 200 5.41 6.94 4.30
N ASN A 201 6.68 6.62 4.58
CA ASN A 201 7.10 5.25 4.85
C ASN A 201 6.49 4.70 6.14
N ARG A 202 6.40 5.51 7.21
CA ARG A 202 5.73 5.13 8.47
C ARG A 202 4.25 4.80 8.23
N LEU A 203 3.54 5.64 7.48
CA LEU A 203 2.13 5.43 7.16
C LEU A 203 1.94 4.18 6.28
N ALA A 204 2.82 3.94 5.32
CA ALA A 204 2.79 2.74 4.48
C ALA A 204 3.03 1.47 5.30
N VAL A 205 4.02 1.45 6.19
CA VAL A 205 4.33 0.31 7.07
C VAL A 205 3.18 0.04 8.06
N ALA A 206 2.64 1.08 8.70
CA ALA A 206 1.49 0.93 9.59
C ALA A 206 0.26 0.36 8.85
N SER A 207 0.02 0.83 7.63
CA SER A 207 -1.08 0.30 6.80
C SER A 207 -0.88 -1.16 6.38
N LEU A 208 0.36 -1.54 6.06
CA LEU A 208 0.71 -2.93 5.73
C LEU A 208 0.54 -3.84 6.95
N LEU A 209 0.99 -3.42 8.13
CA LEU A 209 0.81 -4.17 9.37
C LEU A 209 -0.68 -4.36 9.69
N GLN A 210 -1.48 -3.31 9.55
CA GLN A 210 -2.93 -3.39 9.72
C GLN A 210 -3.55 -4.41 8.75
N ARG A 211 -3.14 -4.41 7.47
CA ARG A 211 -3.62 -5.39 6.49
C ARG A 211 -3.17 -6.81 6.84
N PHE A 212 -1.94 -6.99 7.32
CA PHE A 212 -1.46 -8.30 7.77
C PHE A 212 -2.31 -8.82 8.93
N HIS A 213 -2.67 -7.95 9.89
CA HIS A 213 -3.60 -8.28 10.99
C HIS A 213 -4.93 -8.80 10.45
N GLU A 214 -5.56 -8.04 9.56
CA GLU A 214 -6.86 -8.42 9.00
C GLU A 214 -6.82 -9.77 8.27
N VAL A 215 -5.79 -10.04 7.46
CA VAL A 215 -5.67 -11.33 6.75
C VAL A 215 -5.44 -12.48 7.73
N VAL A 216 -4.53 -12.30 8.70
CA VAL A 216 -4.18 -13.36 9.66
C VAL A 216 -5.38 -13.67 10.56
N ILE A 217 -6.05 -12.64 11.11
CA ILE A 217 -7.23 -12.82 11.96
C ILE A 217 -8.36 -13.49 11.19
N LYS A 218 -8.70 -12.97 10.00
CA LYS A 218 -9.78 -13.53 9.18
C LYS A 218 -9.50 -14.98 8.79
N TYR A 219 -8.25 -15.30 8.44
CA TYR A 219 -7.84 -16.67 8.16
C TYR A 219 -8.08 -17.60 9.37
N VAL A 220 -7.68 -17.17 10.58
CA VAL A 220 -7.87 -17.95 11.81
C VAL A 220 -9.35 -18.16 12.12
N GLU A 221 -10.19 -17.14 11.95
CA GLU A 221 -11.64 -17.23 12.12
C GLU A 221 -12.28 -18.17 11.10
N ASP A 222 -11.93 -18.00 9.83
CA ASP A 222 -12.41 -18.85 8.73
C ASP A 222 -12.02 -20.31 8.96
N GLU A 223 -10.79 -20.57 9.43
CA GLU A 223 -10.32 -21.93 9.72
C GLU A 223 -11.09 -22.57 10.88
N LYS A 224 -11.36 -21.80 11.96
CA LYS A 224 -12.19 -22.24 13.10
C LYS A 224 -13.62 -22.61 12.67
N LEU A 225 -14.19 -21.84 11.72
CA LEU A 225 -15.53 -22.07 11.20
C LEU A 225 -15.58 -23.18 10.13
N SER A 226 -14.49 -23.43 9.41
CA SER A 226 -14.44 -24.41 8.30
C SER A 226 -14.54 -25.87 8.75
N GLY A 227 -14.17 -26.16 10.00
CA GLY A 227 -14.20 -27.51 10.55
C GLY A 227 -13.29 -28.47 9.78
N LYS A 228 -13.87 -29.40 9.00
CA LYS A 228 -13.14 -30.41 8.20
C LYS A 228 -12.99 -30.03 6.73
N CYS A 229 -13.63 -28.95 6.27
CA CYS A 229 -13.51 -28.51 4.89
C CYS A 229 -12.22 -27.69 4.72
N PRO A 230 -11.39 -27.96 3.70
CA PRO A 230 -10.26 -27.09 3.43
C PRO A 230 -10.75 -25.75 2.86
N LEU A 231 -10.20 -24.64 3.37
CA LEU A 231 -10.47 -23.31 2.85
C LEU A 231 -10.05 -23.18 1.37
N PRO A 232 -10.66 -22.25 0.60
CA PRO A 232 -10.35 -22.05 -0.81
C PRO A 232 -8.86 -21.82 -1.08
N ARG A 233 -8.34 -22.35 -2.20
CA ARG A 233 -6.90 -22.23 -2.57
C ARG A 233 -6.40 -20.78 -2.62
N HIS A 234 -7.24 -19.84 -3.07
CA HIS A 234 -6.87 -18.43 -3.13
C HIS A 234 -6.62 -17.85 -1.73
N ARG A 235 -7.45 -18.21 -0.73
CA ARG A 235 -7.24 -17.84 0.68
C ARG A 235 -5.93 -18.40 1.22
N MET A 236 -5.58 -19.63 0.84
CA MET A 236 -4.31 -20.25 1.25
C MET A 236 -3.11 -19.52 0.64
N GLY A 237 -3.24 -19.07 -0.61
CA GLY A 237 -2.23 -18.25 -1.28
C GLY A 237 -2.06 -16.88 -0.62
N GLU A 238 -3.17 -16.21 -0.30
CA GLU A 238 -3.20 -14.90 0.35
C GLU A 238 -2.50 -14.93 1.71
N ILE A 239 -2.89 -15.84 2.61
CA ILE A 239 -2.26 -15.96 3.93
C ILE A 239 -0.77 -16.35 3.83
N SER A 240 -0.41 -17.28 2.94
CA SER A 240 0.98 -17.70 2.77
C SER A 240 1.86 -16.52 2.33
N PHE A 241 1.36 -15.71 1.41
CA PHE A 241 2.04 -14.52 0.94
C PHE A 241 2.16 -13.44 2.02
N VAL A 242 1.10 -13.19 2.80
CA VAL A 242 1.14 -12.27 3.95
C VAL A 242 2.15 -12.71 4.99
N LEU A 243 2.22 -14.02 5.32
CA LEU A 243 3.19 -14.54 6.28
C LEU A 243 4.64 -14.36 5.81
N GLN A 244 4.92 -14.58 4.52
CA GLN A 244 6.25 -14.33 3.91
C GLN A 244 6.62 -12.85 3.92
N ALA A 245 5.66 -11.98 3.59
CA ALA A 245 5.83 -10.54 3.64
C ALA A 245 6.10 -10.06 5.07
N LEU A 246 5.37 -10.58 6.05
CA LEU A 246 5.54 -10.27 7.47
C LEU A 246 6.91 -10.71 8.00
N ALA A 247 7.39 -11.89 7.62
CA ALA A 247 8.75 -12.33 7.94
C ALA A 247 9.81 -11.35 7.39
N THR A 248 9.63 -10.92 6.14
CA THR A 248 10.54 -9.96 5.49
C THR A 248 10.49 -8.59 6.16
N LEU A 249 9.30 -8.11 6.54
CA LEU A 249 9.11 -6.87 7.30
C LEU A 249 9.82 -6.94 8.65
N ALA A 250 9.55 -7.97 9.45
CA ALA A 250 10.16 -8.14 10.77
C ALA A 250 11.69 -8.17 10.68
N LYS A 251 12.23 -8.90 9.69
CA LYS A 251 13.68 -8.94 9.43
C LYS A 251 14.25 -7.58 9.04
N SER A 252 13.51 -6.79 8.26
CA SER A 252 13.93 -5.47 7.81
C SER A 252 13.92 -4.46 8.95
N LEU A 253 12.85 -4.43 9.76
CA LEU A 253 12.75 -3.57 10.94
C LEU A 253 13.86 -3.82 11.95
N LYS A 254 14.24 -5.08 12.18
CA LYS A 254 15.35 -5.44 13.10
C LYS A 254 16.72 -4.95 12.66
N LYS A 255 16.94 -4.74 11.36
CA LYS A 255 18.21 -4.22 10.82
C LYS A 255 18.33 -2.70 10.99
N VAL A 256 17.20 -2.03 11.20
CA VAL A 256 17.13 -0.59 11.34
C VAL A 256 17.45 -0.22 12.81
N PRO A 257 18.19 0.86 13.09
CA PRO A 257 18.42 1.32 14.46
C PRO A 257 17.09 1.55 15.19
N SER A 258 16.94 0.99 16.39
CA SER A 258 15.69 0.99 17.16
C SER A 258 15.12 2.38 17.43
N GLU A 259 15.96 3.42 17.44
CA GLU A 259 15.57 4.82 17.66
C GLU A 259 14.78 5.45 16.49
N THR A 260 14.77 4.82 15.31
CA THR A 260 14.17 5.40 14.10
C THR A 260 12.75 4.89 13.82
N VAL A 261 12.39 3.74 14.40
CA VAL A 261 11.09 3.08 14.27
C VAL A 261 10.23 3.48 15.45
N GLU A 262 9.01 3.95 15.18
CA GLU A 262 8.06 4.31 16.25
C GLU A 262 7.62 3.09 17.05
N ASP A 263 7.46 3.25 18.36
CA ASP A 263 6.98 2.19 19.27
C ASP A 263 5.66 1.57 18.78
N GLY A 264 4.76 2.37 18.21
CA GLY A 264 3.48 1.88 17.67
C GLY A 264 3.61 0.86 16.54
N VAL A 265 4.67 0.94 15.72
CA VAL A 265 4.94 -0.06 14.67
C VAL A 265 5.39 -1.38 15.29
N TRP A 266 6.20 -1.31 16.34
CA TRP A 266 6.60 -2.50 17.11
C TRP A 266 5.42 -3.11 17.85
N ASP A 267 4.55 -2.31 18.46
CA ASP A 267 3.34 -2.78 19.13
C ASP A 267 2.39 -3.49 18.15
N GLN A 268 2.19 -2.92 16.96
CA GLN A 268 1.40 -3.55 15.90
C GLN A 268 2.04 -4.85 15.41
N LEU A 269 3.37 -4.90 15.27
CA LEU A 269 4.07 -6.13 14.91
C LEU A 269 3.90 -7.19 16.02
N ILE A 270 4.21 -6.86 17.26
CA ILE A 270 4.16 -7.79 18.40
C ILE A 270 2.72 -8.31 18.63
N SER A 271 1.70 -7.47 18.46
CA SER A 271 0.29 -7.86 18.62
C SER A 271 -0.20 -8.89 17.58
N LEU A 272 0.51 -9.11 16.47
CA LEU A 272 0.22 -10.21 15.55
C LEU A 272 0.57 -11.57 16.15
N TYR A 273 1.51 -11.63 17.09
CA TYR A 273 2.07 -12.89 17.57
C TYR A 273 1.04 -13.92 18.05
N PRO A 274 0.02 -13.58 18.88
CA PRO A 274 -1.01 -14.53 19.28
C PRO A 274 -1.76 -15.14 18.10
N HIS A 275 -2.07 -14.33 17.09
CA HIS A 275 -2.78 -14.78 15.89
C HIS A 275 -1.90 -15.67 15.00
N LEU A 276 -0.59 -15.40 14.93
CA LEU A 276 0.37 -16.29 14.26
C LEU A 276 0.46 -17.65 14.95
N VAL A 277 0.41 -17.68 16.29
CA VAL A 277 0.36 -18.94 17.04
C VAL A 277 -0.93 -19.69 16.73
N ASP A 278 -2.07 -19.01 16.66
CA ASP A 278 -3.34 -19.62 16.26
C ASP A 278 -3.27 -20.24 14.84
N CYS A 279 -2.53 -19.64 13.90
CA CYS A 279 -2.31 -20.21 12.57
C CYS A 279 -1.58 -21.56 12.57
N THR A 280 -0.92 -21.96 13.68
CA THR A 280 -0.25 -23.28 13.75
C THR A 280 -1.22 -24.46 13.75
N LEU A 281 -2.51 -24.19 14.00
CA LEU A 281 -3.58 -25.17 13.89
C LEU A 281 -3.88 -25.54 12.43
N SER A 282 -3.34 -24.78 11.47
CA SER A 282 -3.50 -25.01 10.03
C SER A 282 -2.99 -26.38 9.59
N ASN A 283 -3.83 -27.08 8.85
CA ASN A 283 -3.44 -28.31 8.14
C ASN A 283 -2.74 -28.05 6.80
N CYS A 284 -2.51 -26.78 6.42
CA CYS A 284 -1.94 -26.43 5.12
C CYS A 284 -0.41 -26.31 5.19
N ALA A 285 0.31 -27.23 4.52
CA ALA A 285 1.78 -27.28 4.53
C ALA A 285 2.45 -25.97 4.03
N GLN A 286 1.84 -25.30 3.05
CA GLN A 286 2.35 -24.03 2.50
C GLN A 286 2.27 -22.90 3.54
N VAL A 287 1.14 -22.82 4.26
CA VAL A 287 0.92 -21.86 5.33
C VAL A 287 1.90 -22.14 6.46
N ASN A 288 2.02 -23.40 6.89
CA ASN A 288 2.95 -23.81 7.95
C ASN A 288 4.42 -23.50 7.65
N ARG A 289 4.85 -23.61 6.38
CA ARG A 289 6.21 -23.22 5.98
C ARG A 289 6.44 -21.72 6.18
N SER A 290 5.54 -20.91 5.65
CA SER A 290 5.62 -19.45 5.72
C SER A 290 5.45 -18.95 7.17
N LEU A 291 4.58 -19.62 7.94
CA LEU A 291 4.37 -19.36 9.35
C LEU A 291 5.63 -19.62 10.19
N ARG A 292 6.34 -20.72 9.90
CA ARG A 292 7.59 -21.03 10.59
C ARG A 292 8.64 -19.93 10.36
N GLU A 293 8.74 -19.41 9.13
CA GLU A 293 9.68 -18.33 8.81
C GLU A 293 9.39 -17.07 9.62
N VAL A 294 8.13 -16.64 9.71
CA VAL A 294 7.79 -15.46 10.50
C VAL A 294 7.98 -15.69 11.99
N LEU A 295 7.59 -16.84 12.54
CA LEU A 295 7.78 -17.14 13.97
C LEU A 295 9.26 -17.12 14.37
N HIS A 296 10.16 -17.54 13.48
CA HIS A 296 11.59 -17.42 13.70
C HIS A 296 12.05 -15.97 13.79
N GLU A 297 11.48 -15.05 13.00
CA GLU A 297 11.82 -13.63 13.06
C GLU A 297 11.33 -12.98 14.37
N TYR A 298 10.23 -13.48 14.96
CA TYR A 298 9.69 -13.00 16.24
C TYR A 298 10.50 -13.45 17.46
N LYS A 299 11.33 -14.49 17.34
CA LYS A 299 12.18 -14.97 18.43
C LYS A 299 13.00 -13.84 19.07
N ASP A 300 13.53 -12.95 18.25
CA ASP A 300 14.41 -11.86 18.71
C ASP A 300 13.62 -10.73 19.41
N LEU A 301 12.28 -10.71 19.27
CA LEU A 301 11.38 -9.75 19.92
C LEU A 301 10.92 -10.24 21.30
N LEU A 302 11.14 -11.52 21.62
CA LEU A 302 10.79 -12.11 22.91
C LEU A 302 11.88 -11.79 23.93
N SER A 303 11.57 -10.95 24.91
CA SER A 303 12.50 -10.58 25.99
C SER A 303 12.18 -11.30 27.31
N PRO A 304 13.20 -11.62 28.12
CA PRO A 304 12.98 -12.19 29.46
C PRO A 304 12.33 -11.15 30.38
N PRO A 305 11.52 -11.59 31.38
CA PRO A 305 10.92 -10.66 32.34
C PRO A 305 12.00 -9.84 33.05
N HIS A 306 11.94 -8.51 32.95
CA HIS A 306 12.86 -7.64 33.66
C HIS A 306 12.59 -7.75 35.18
N HIS A 307 13.45 -8.48 35.88
CA HIS A 307 13.37 -8.55 37.34
C HIS A 307 13.76 -7.18 37.88
N ASN A 308 12.74 -6.40 38.27
CA ASN A 308 12.89 -5.06 38.81
C ASN A 308 13.61 -5.16 40.17
N ARG A 309 14.95 -5.25 40.17
CA ARG A 309 15.78 -5.13 41.37
C ARG A 309 15.67 -3.69 41.85
N LYS A 310 14.58 -3.40 42.57
CA LYS A 310 14.51 -2.25 43.46
C LYS A 310 15.69 -2.39 44.43
N ASN A 311 16.70 -1.56 44.26
CA ASN A 311 17.73 -1.33 45.26
C ASN A 311 17.03 -0.89 46.55
N LYS A 312 16.75 -1.82 47.46
CA LYS A 312 16.68 -1.51 48.87
C LYS A 312 18.12 -1.24 49.31
N VAL A 313 18.54 0.01 49.17
CA VAL A 313 19.59 0.55 50.04
C VAL A 313 19.01 0.49 51.44
N VAL A 314 19.31 -0.59 52.15
CA VAL A 314 19.17 -0.63 53.61
C VAL A 314 20.37 0.15 54.12
N VAL A 315 20.22 1.47 54.29
CA VAL A 315 21.01 2.18 55.28
C VAL A 315 20.50 1.70 56.62
N ASN A 316 21.30 0.92 57.34
CA ASN A 316 21.19 0.77 58.78
C ASN A 316 22.58 0.50 59.37
N GLY A 317 23.15 1.55 59.96
CA GLY A 317 23.92 1.58 61.20
C GLY A 317 25.13 0.65 61.36
N THR A 318 26.33 1.22 61.37
CA THR A 318 27.08 1.49 62.62
C THR A 318 28.07 2.62 62.39
#